data_AF-A0A7W3ZXP3-F1
#
_entry.id   AF-A0A7W3ZXP3-F1
#
_cell.length_a   1.000
_cell.length_b   1.000
_cell.length_c   1.000
_cell.angle_alpha   90.00
_cell.angle_beta   90.00
_cell.angle_gamma   90.00
#
_symmetry.space_group_name_H-M   'P 1'
#
loop_
_entity.id
_entity.type
_entity.pdbx_description
1 polymer ?
#
loop_
_entity_poly.entity_id
_entity_poly.type
_entity_poly.pdbx_seq_one_letter_code
_entity_poly.pdbx_strand_id
1 'polypeptide(L)'
;MGSVTTSKNGVLSTAEGKVTLTVNNETRNVLAGEAVPAGATLFFADDLPYVITYNDGSTETNATDFFAETANSDPAALAEIEALQDLIASGEDPTEELPETAAGTPTGNQGSSGFVSVGRSGDETLAASGFDTTGFAAAPTALPSDDFVDTFDSPSILANDTNTIDEDGIATGNVLLNDSDIDTVLTVTSFEVGGTSFPAGTSVTLEGGVLVLNADGSYTFTPNENWNGSVPVITYTTNTGSTATLTIEVTPVDDIPEIAGDDLGAVTEDANNPTLTDTGTLTINDADAGQSVFQ
;
A
#
# COMPACT_ATOMS: atom_id res chain seq x y z
N MET A 1 -8.85 -4.65 -26.22
CA MET A 1 -8.73 -3.43 -25.40
C MET A 1 -9.73 -2.40 -25.89
N GLY A 2 -10.60 -1.92 -25.00
CA GLY A 2 -11.45 -0.76 -25.27
C GLY A 2 -10.66 0.54 -25.08
N SER A 3 -11.02 1.60 -25.81
CA SER A 3 -10.48 2.95 -25.59
C SER A 3 -11.58 3.99 -25.53
N VAL A 4 -11.38 5.01 -24.69
CA VAL A 4 -12.29 6.16 -24.53
C VAL A 4 -11.47 7.42 -24.62
N THR A 5 -11.93 8.39 -25.42
CA THR A 5 -11.32 9.71 -25.47
C THR A 5 -12.22 10.69 -24.75
N THR A 6 -11.70 11.31 -23.71
CA THR A 6 -12.45 12.29 -22.93
C THR A 6 -12.62 13.60 -23.69
N SER A 7 -13.84 14.14 -23.67
CA SER A 7 -14.13 15.45 -24.27
C SER A 7 -13.98 16.61 -23.28
N LYS A 8 -13.98 16.31 -21.98
CA LYS A 8 -13.96 17.26 -20.86
C LYS A 8 -13.08 16.73 -19.72
N ASN A 9 -12.74 17.61 -18.77
CA ASN A 9 -12.08 17.20 -17.54
C ASN A 9 -13.06 16.41 -16.65
N GLY A 10 -12.58 15.36 -16.00
CA GLY A 10 -13.37 14.53 -15.09
C GLY A 10 -12.52 13.70 -14.15
N VAL A 11 -13.14 12.72 -13.53
CA VAL A 11 -12.52 11.74 -12.61
C VAL A 11 -12.87 10.34 -13.09
N LEU A 12 -11.89 9.43 -13.05
CA LEU A 12 -12.08 8.03 -13.39
C LEU A 12 -12.54 7.24 -12.15
N SER A 13 -13.62 6.49 -12.29
CA SER A 13 -14.05 5.45 -11.35
C SER A 13 -14.05 4.11 -12.09
N THR A 14 -13.30 3.11 -11.64
CA THR A 14 -13.17 1.82 -12.35
C THR A 14 -13.08 0.68 -11.34
N ALA A 15 -13.49 -0.52 -11.73
CA ALA A 15 -13.15 -1.72 -10.96
C ALA A 15 -11.64 -2.00 -11.05
N GLU A 16 -11.09 -2.70 -10.07
CA GLU A 16 -9.67 -3.01 -9.98
C GLU A 16 -9.12 -3.53 -11.33
N GLY A 17 -8.09 -2.85 -11.84
CA GLY A 17 -7.52 -3.15 -13.15
C GLY A 17 -6.55 -2.09 -13.63
N LYS A 18 -5.66 -2.47 -14.55
CA LYS A 18 -4.68 -1.55 -15.12
C LYS A 18 -5.34 -0.68 -16.20
N VAL A 19 -5.48 0.61 -15.93
CA VAL A 19 -5.90 1.62 -16.90
C VAL A 19 -4.69 2.49 -17.26
N THR A 20 -4.48 2.72 -18.56
CA THR A 20 -3.44 3.65 -19.03
C THR A 20 -4.06 4.85 -19.69
N LEU A 21 -3.64 6.03 -19.26
CA LEU A 21 -4.03 7.32 -19.79
C LEU A 21 -2.94 7.84 -20.74
N THR A 22 -3.31 8.21 -21.96
CA THR A 22 -2.43 8.92 -22.89
C THR A 22 -2.92 10.35 -23.10
N VAL A 23 -2.06 11.33 -22.84
CA VAL A 23 -2.32 12.76 -23.08
C VAL A 23 -1.06 13.39 -23.65
N ASN A 24 -1.17 14.22 -24.69
CA ASN A 24 -0.01 14.90 -25.33
C ASN A 24 1.16 13.95 -25.68
N ASN A 25 0.88 12.75 -26.17
CA ASN A 25 1.87 11.69 -26.47
C ASN A 25 2.61 11.08 -25.25
N GLU A 26 2.24 11.43 -24.02
CA GLU A 26 2.73 10.77 -22.81
C GLU A 26 1.71 9.76 -22.30
N THR A 27 2.16 8.55 -21.97
CA THR A 27 1.33 7.48 -21.42
C THR A 27 1.71 7.21 -19.98
N ARG A 28 0.72 7.23 -19.09
CA ARG A 28 0.89 6.91 -17.66
C ARG A 28 -0.20 5.97 -17.16
N ASN A 29 0.09 5.25 -16.09
CA ASN A 29 -0.95 4.52 -15.38
C ASN A 29 -1.83 5.53 -14.64
N VAL A 30 -3.13 5.25 -14.57
CA VAL A 30 -4.11 6.07 -13.85
C VAL A 30 -4.88 5.14 -12.90
N LEU A 31 -5.09 5.60 -11.66
CA LEU A 31 -5.85 4.86 -10.64
C LEU A 31 -7.30 5.36 -10.56
N ALA A 32 -8.17 4.58 -9.93
CA ALA A 32 -9.52 5.05 -9.60
C ALA A 32 -9.46 6.28 -8.67
N GLY A 33 -10.39 7.22 -8.85
CA GLY A 33 -10.42 8.51 -8.17
C GLY A 33 -9.47 9.56 -8.74
N GLU A 34 -8.64 9.22 -9.73
CA GLU A 34 -7.68 10.16 -10.31
C GLU A 34 -8.29 11.02 -11.42
N ALA A 35 -7.81 12.26 -11.52
CA ALA A 35 -8.27 13.23 -12.51
C ALA A 35 -7.87 12.85 -13.94
N VAL A 36 -8.82 13.00 -14.86
CA VAL A 36 -8.68 12.75 -16.29
C VAL A 36 -8.89 14.07 -17.04
N PRO A 37 -7.86 14.61 -17.72
CA PRO A 37 -7.97 15.86 -18.45
C PRO A 37 -8.65 15.67 -19.81
N ALA A 38 -9.32 16.73 -20.30
CA ALA A 38 -9.95 16.75 -21.61
C ALA A 38 -8.94 16.45 -22.73
N GLY A 39 -9.37 15.65 -23.71
CA GLY A 39 -8.56 15.22 -24.85
C GLY A 39 -7.62 14.06 -24.54
N ALA A 40 -7.68 13.47 -23.34
CA ALA A 40 -6.92 12.27 -23.02
C ALA A 40 -7.63 11.00 -23.48
N THR A 41 -6.86 10.03 -23.98
CA THR A 41 -7.34 8.70 -24.36
C THR A 41 -6.99 7.69 -23.28
N LEU A 42 -8.00 7.05 -22.71
CA LEU A 42 -7.86 5.97 -21.76
C LEU A 42 -7.95 4.64 -22.49
N PHE A 43 -7.07 3.71 -22.10
CA PHE A 43 -7.08 2.34 -22.57
C PHE A 43 -7.38 1.41 -21.39
N PHE A 44 -8.38 0.56 -21.59
CA PHE A 44 -8.87 -0.38 -20.61
C PHE A 44 -8.52 -1.80 -21.04
N ALA A 45 -8.20 -2.65 -20.06
CA ALA A 45 -8.18 -4.10 -20.26
C ALA A 45 -9.58 -4.57 -20.75
N ASP A 46 -9.61 -5.66 -21.52
CA ASP A 46 -10.86 -6.16 -22.09
C ASP A 46 -11.91 -6.44 -21.00
N ASP A 47 -13.13 -5.96 -21.23
CA ASP A 47 -14.29 -6.04 -20.33
C ASP A 47 -14.14 -5.36 -18.94
N LEU A 48 -13.14 -4.50 -18.73
CA LEU A 48 -13.04 -3.75 -17.47
C LEU A 48 -14.17 -2.69 -17.36
N PRO A 49 -15.02 -2.73 -16.32
CA PRO A 49 -16.06 -1.73 -16.12
C PRO A 49 -15.44 -0.40 -15.63
N TYR A 50 -15.91 0.71 -16.20
CA TYR A 50 -15.49 2.05 -15.85
C TYR A 50 -16.67 3.03 -15.91
N VAL A 51 -16.54 4.11 -15.15
CA VAL A 51 -17.38 5.31 -15.15
C VAL A 51 -16.43 6.52 -15.13
N ILE A 52 -16.59 7.44 -16.07
CA ILE A 52 -15.92 8.74 -16.05
C ILE A 52 -16.98 9.78 -15.68
N THR A 53 -16.78 10.49 -14.57
CA THR A 53 -17.64 11.60 -14.17
C THR A 53 -16.97 12.90 -14.55
N TYR A 54 -17.57 13.63 -15.48
CA TYR A 54 -17.07 14.94 -15.92
C TYR A 54 -17.44 16.03 -14.91
N ASN A 55 -16.67 17.12 -14.92
CA ASN A 55 -16.88 18.25 -14.00
C ASN A 55 -18.24 18.94 -14.15
N ASP A 56 -18.94 18.72 -15.26
CA ASP A 56 -20.30 19.23 -15.51
C ASP A 56 -21.40 18.25 -15.05
N GLY A 57 -21.03 17.15 -14.40
CA GLY A 57 -21.95 16.12 -13.90
C GLY A 57 -22.35 15.07 -14.94
N SER A 58 -21.94 15.21 -16.21
CA SER A 58 -22.19 14.17 -17.21
C SER A 58 -21.29 12.94 -16.97
N THR A 59 -21.77 11.75 -17.34
CA THR A 59 -21.04 10.50 -17.14
C THR A 59 -20.88 9.70 -18.43
N GLU A 60 -19.73 9.07 -18.63
CA GLU A 60 -19.48 8.07 -19.67
C GLU A 60 -19.11 6.73 -19.03
N THR A 61 -19.80 5.64 -19.39
CA THR A 61 -19.65 4.33 -18.71
C THR A 61 -19.82 3.16 -19.68
N ASN A 62 -19.15 2.04 -19.38
CA ASN A 62 -19.42 0.72 -19.95
C ASN A 62 -19.86 -0.31 -18.88
N ALA A 63 -20.04 0.13 -17.63
CA ALA A 63 -20.54 -0.72 -16.56
C ALA A 63 -22.07 -0.80 -16.62
N THR A 64 -22.61 -2.02 -16.65
CA THR A 64 -24.06 -2.26 -16.70
C THR A 64 -24.75 -2.25 -15.32
N ASP A 65 -23.98 -2.25 -14.22
CA ASP A 65 -24.52 -2.40 -12.85
C ASP A 65 -23.68 -1.71 -11.76
N PHE A 66 -22.88 -0.71 -12.12
CA PHE A 66 -22.29 0.16 -11.11
C PHE A 66 -23.37 1.17 -10.72
N PHE A 67 -23.80 1.17 -9.46
CA PHE A 67 -24.70 2.20 -8.93
C PHE A 67 -24.00 3.55 -9.11
N ALA A 68 -24.28 4.21 -10.24
CA ALA A 68 -24.13 5.65 -10.30
C ALA A 68 -25.08 6.17 -9.23
N GLU A 69 -24.54 6.68 -8.13
CA GLU A 69 -25.25 7.71 -7.40
C GLU A 69 -25.37 8.89 -8.36
N THR A 70 -26.34 8.81 -9.27
CA THR A 70 -26.86 9.97 -9.94
C THR A 70 -27.30 10.84 -8.80
N ALA A 71 -26.61 11.95 -8.57
CA ALA A 71 -27.22 13.07 -7.86
C ALA A 71 -28.59 13.23 -8.52
N ASN A 72 -29.64 12.82 -7.83
CA ASN A 72 -31.00 12.89 -8.34
C ASN A 72 -31.41 14.35 -8.20
N SER A 73 -30.71 15.21 -8.92
CA SER A 73 -30.98 16.62 -9.02
C SER A 73 -32.13 16.71 -10.02
N ASP A 74 -33.34 16.50 -9.48
CA ASP A 74 -34.59 16.78 -10.17
C ASP A 74 -34.42 18.12 -10.90
N PRO A 75 -34.53 18.17 -12.24
CA PRO A 75 -34.36 19.39 -13.00
C PRO A 75 -35.25 20.54 -12.49
N ALA A 76 -36.40 20.21 -11.90
CA ALA A 76 -37.26 21.19 -11.25
C ALA A 76 -36.63 21.79 -9.98
N ALA A 77 -35.97 20.98 -9.15
CA ALA A 77 -35.27 21.43 -7.95
C ALA A 77 -34.02 22.26 -8.28
N LEU A 78 -33.30 21.91 -9.35
CA LEU A 78 -32.16 22.72 -9.83
C LEU A 78 -32.63 24.09 -10.32
N ALA A 79 -33.74 24.16 -11.06
CA ALA A 79 -34.31 25.42 -11.53
C ALA A 79 -34.83 26.28 -10.37
N GLU A 80 -35.42 25.66 -9.33
CA GLU A 80 -35.88 26.35 -8.12
C GLU A 80 -34.71 26.94 -7.31
N ILE A 81 -33.62 26.19 -7.18
CA ILE A 81 -32.39 26.66 -6.53
C ILE A 81 -31.77 27.83 -7.30
N GLU A 82 -31.72 27.77 -8.64
CA GLU A 82 -31.19 28.85 -9.48
C GLU A 82 -32.04 30.12 -9.35
N ALA A 83 -33.37 29.99 -9.35
CA ALA A 83 -34.28 31.12 -9.14
C ALA A 83 -34.12 31.77 -7.75
N LEU A 84 -33.92 30.96 -6.70
CA LEU A 84 -33.67 31.47 -5.35
C LEU A 84 -32.30 32.16 -5.23
N GLN A 85 -31.28 31.68 -5.94
CA GLN A 85 -29.96 32.31 -5.97
C GLN A 85 -29.99 33.67 -6.69
N ASP A 86 -30.76 33.79 -7.78
CA ASP A 86 -30.96 35.05 -8.49
C ASP A 86 -31.72 36.08 -7.64
N LEU A 87 -32.75 35.66 -6.89
CA LEU A 87 -33.49 36.50 -5.93
C LEU A 87 -32.59 37.02 -4.80
N ILE A 88 -31.73 36.16 -4.23
CA ILE A 88 -30.76 36.57 -3.20
C ILE A 88 -29.74 37.55 -3.79
N ALA A 89 -29.28 37.32 -5.02
CA ALA A 89 -28.30 38.18 -5.69
C ALA A 89 -28.88 39.54 -6.11
N SER A 90 -30.17 39.60 -6.46
CA SER A 90 -30.87 40.86 -6.78
C SER A 90 -31.26 41.67 -5.53
N GLY A 91 -31.25 41.04 -4.35
CA GLY A 91 -31.62 41.66 -3.06
C GLY A 91 -33.13 41.81 -2.88
N GLU A 92 -33.91 41.10 -3.68
CA GLU A 92 -35.37 41.05 -3.64
C GLU A 92 -35.80 39.97 -2.63
N ASP A 93 -36.85 40.21 -1.84
CA ASP A 93 -37.29 39.26 -0.82
C ASP A 93 -37.96 38.04 -1.48
N PRO A 94 -37.36 36.83 -1.40
CA PRO A 94 -37.87 35.64 -2.07
C PRO A 94 -39.22 35.15 -1.50
N THR A 95 -39.76 35.82 -0.48
CA THR A 95 -41.04 35.47 0.15
C THR A 95 -42.24 36.28 -0.36
N GLU A 96 -42.04 37.32 -1.19
CA GLU A 96 -43.15 38.16 -1.68
C GLU A 96 -44.08 37.45 -2.68
N GLU A 97 -43.57 36.53 -3.50
CA GLU A 97 -44.37 35.79 -4.50
C GLU A 97 -44.92 34.47 -3.97
N LEU A 98 -44.65 34.12 -2.70
CA LEU A 98 -45.28 32.96 -2.07
C LEU A 98 -46.77 33.25 -1.85
N PRO A 99 -47.66 32.26 -2.08
CA PRO A 99 -49.09 32.43 -1.82
C PRO A 99 -49.31 32.87 -0.38
N GLU A 100 -50.26 33.78 -0.17
CA GLU A 100 -50.51 34.40 1.14
C GLU A 100 -50.53 33.36 2.26
N THR A 101 -49.65 33.51 3.24
CA THR A 101 -49.67 32.64 4.41
C THR A 101 -51.01 32.81 5.13
N ALA A 102 -51.54 31.73 5.71
CA ALA A 102 -52.86 31.69 6.35
C ALA A 102 -53.06 32.68 7.53
N ALA A 103 -52.05 33.48 7.86
CA ALA A 103 -52.16 34.65 8.70
C ALA A 103 -52.75 35.82 7.88
N GLY A 104 -54.06 35.76 7.61
CA GLY A 104 -54.76 36.81 6.89
C GLY A 104 -54.48 38.23 7.43
N THR A 105 -54.71 39.23 6.58
CA THR A 105 -54.41 40.65 6.84
C THR A 105 -54.70 41.10 8.28
N PRO A 106 -53.73 41.72 8.99
CA PRO A 106 -53.98 42.21 10.35
C PRO A 106 -54.93 43.40 10.27
N THR A 107 -56.18 43.18 10.61
CA THR A 107 -57.13 44.26 10.86
C THR A 107 -56.77 44.94 12.18
N GLY A 108 -56.71 46.27 12.14
CA GLY A 108 -56.08 47.10 13.15
C GLY A 108 -56.61 46.94 14.58
N ASN A 109 -55.72 47.32 15.50
CA ASN A 109 -55.96 47.55 16.91
C ASN A 109 -57.29 48.29 17.18
N GLN A 110 -58.26 47.59 17.80
CA GLN A 110 -59.40 48.22 18.47
C GLN A 110 -59.58 47.53 19.83
N GLY A 111 -58.85 48.04 20.82
CA GLY A 111 -59.01 47.66 22.22
C GLY A 111 -60.44 47.88 22.70
N SER A 112 -61.04 46.83 23.25
CA SER A 112 -62.21 46.89 24.13
C SER A 112 -62.18 45.67 25.04
N SER A 113 -62.19 45.87 26.35
CA SER A 113 -62.09 44.83 27.38
C SER A 113 -63.40 44.08 27.59
N GLY A 114 -64.06 43.68 26.50
CA GLY A 114 -65.20 42.77 26.51
C GLY A 114 -64.81 41.51 25.74
N PHE A 115 -64.75 40.36 26.41
CA PHE A 115 -64.47 39.11 25.72
C PHE A 115 -65.64 38.80 24.78
N VAL A 116 -65.39 38.89 23.46
CA VAL A 116 -66.25 38.26 22.45
C VAL A 116 -65.81 36.81 22.38
N SER A 117 -66.67 35.89 22.82
CA SER A 117 -66.47 34.46 22.59
C SER A 117 -66.60 34.23 21.09
N VAL A 118 -65.47 34.09 20.40
CA VAL A 118 -65.43 33.66 19.00
C VAL A 118 -65.77 32.18 18.96
N GLY A 119 -67.01 31.85 18.62
CA GLY A 119 -67.38 30.49 18.26
C GLY A 119 -66.72 30.15 16.92
N ARG A 120 -65.75 29.22 16.94
CA ARG A 120 -65.19 28.66 15.71
C ARG A 120 -66.17 27.60 15.22
N SER A 121 -67.08 27.97 14.31
CA SER A 121 -67.84 27.00 13.52
C SER A 121 -67.25 26.99 12.11
N GLY A 122 -66.09 26.36 11.98
CA GLY A 122 -65.58 25.90 10.70
C GLY A 122 -65.60 24.39 10.75
N ASP A 123 -66.07 23.74 9.68
CA ASP A 123 -65.77 22.33 9.48
C ASP A 123 -64.25 22.18 9.54
N GLU A 124 -63.77 21.30 10.40
CA GLU A 124 -62.36 20.99 10.51
C GLU A 124 -61.95 20.23 9.24
N THR A 125 -61.50 20.97 8.23
CA THR A 125 -60.77 20.35 7.13
C THR A 125 -59.36 20.09 7.64
N LEU A 126 -59.17 18.94 8.29
CA LEU A 126 -57.83 18.37 8.43
C LEU A 126 -57.25 18.31 7.02
N ALA A 127 -56.13 18.99 6.78
CA ALA A 127 -55.37 18.77 5.56
C ALA A 127 -54.91 17.32 5.59
N ALA A 128 -55.66 16.43 4.96
CA ALA A 128 -55.12 15.18 4.51
C ALA A 128 -54.07 15.57 3.48
N SER A 129 -52.79 15.49 3.83
CA SER A 129 -51.80 15.18 2.82
C SER A 129 -52.38 13.98 2.07
N GLY A 130 -52.74 14.10 0.80
CA GLY A 130 -53.39 13.03 0.03
C GLY A 130 -52.55 11.75 -0.13
N PHE A 131 -51.47 11.64 0.65
CA PHE A 131 -50.67 10.46 0.85
C PHE A 131 -51.29 9.58 1.93
N ASP A 132 -51.91 8.49 1.49
CA ASP A 132 -52.27 7.37 2.35
C ASP A 132 -51.00 6.56 2.68
N THR A 133 -50.59 6.57 3.95
CA THR A 133 -49.45 5.78 4.42
C THR A 133 -49.87 4.40 4.95
N THR A 134 -51.15 4.04 4.86
CA THR A 134 -51.61 2.72 5.27
C THR A 134 -51.08 1.66 4.31
N GLY A 135 -50.39 0.65 4.85
CA GLY A 135 -49.75 -0.41 4.07
C GLY A 135 -48.31 -0.11 3.61
N PHE A 136 -47.83 1.12 3.76
CA PHE A 136 -46.40 1.43 3.62
C PHE A 136 -45.71 1.20 4.95
N ALA A 137 -44.87 0.16 5.03
CA ALA A 137 -43.96 0.01 6.16
C ALA A 137 -43.07 1.25 6.23
N ALA A 138 -42.85 1.78 7.44
CA ALA A 138 -41.83 2.81 7.64
C ALA A 138 -40.54 2.33 6.99
N ALA A 139 -39.94 3.14 6.11
CA ALA A 139 -38.64 2.84 5.55
C ALA A 139 -37.71 2.51 6.73
N PRO A 140 -36.96 1.40 6.68
CA PRO A 140 -36.08 1.02 7.78
C PRO A 140 -35.18 2.20 8.08
N THR A 141 -35.26 2.73 9.32
CA THR A 141 -34.39 3.82 9.79
C THR A 141 -32.96 3.33 10.05
N ALA A 142 -32.74 2.02 9.90
CA ALA A 142 -31.42 1.52 9.64
C ALA A 142 -31.05 1.98 8.22
N LEU A 143 -30.20 3.01 8.14
CA LEU A 143 -29.16 2.96 7.13
C LEU A 143 -28.64 1.51 7.16
N PRO A 144 -28.47 0.81 6.03
CA PRO A 144 -27.54 -0.29 6.08
C PRO A 144 -26.30 0.33 6.73
N SER A 145 -25.94 -0.15 7.93
CA SER A 145 -24.54 -0.13 8.29
C SER A 145 -23.96 -0.95 7.15
N ASP A 146 -23.51 -0.23 6.12
CA ASP A 146 -22.64 -0.77 5.12
C ASP A 146 -21.37 -1.05 5.92
N ASP A 147 -21.43 -2.17 6.63
CA ASP A 147 -20.30 -2.89 7.17
C ASP A 147 -19.65 -3.55 5.95
N PHE A 148 -19.40 -2.74 4.90
CA PHE A 148 -18.21 -2.80 4.10
C PHE A 148 -17.08 -2.57 5.11
N VAL A 149 -16.82 -3.59 5.93
CA VAL A 149 -15.47 -3.92 6.33
C VAL A 149 -14.82 -4.15 5.01
N ASP A 150 -14.24 -3.08 4.52
CA ASP A 150 -13.52 -3.08 3.31
C ASP A 150 -12.41 -4.13 3.44
N THR A 151 -12.59 -5.26 2.76
CA THR A 151 -11.59 -6.31 2.70
C THR A 151 -10.53 -5.97 1.65
N PHE A 152 -10.38 -4.70 1.25
CA PHE A 152 -9.25 -4.28 0.43
C PHE A 152 -7.96 -4.45 1.24
N ASP A 153 -7.27 -5.54 0.93
CA ASP A 153 -5.90 -5.81 1.33
C ASP A 153 -4.99 -4.90 0.50
N SER A 154 -4.35 -3.92 1.15
CA SER A 154 -3.39 -3.07 0.49
C SER A 154 -2.10 -3.85 0.25
N PRO A 155 -1.47 -3.69 -0.91
CA PRO A 155 -0.27 -4.44 -1.22
C PRO A 155 0.88 -4.05 -0.28
N SER A 156 1.61 -5.05 0.19
CA SER A 156 2.84 -4.83 0.94
C SER A 156 3.91 -4.18 0.07
N ILE A 157 4.70 -3.30 0.68
CA ILE A 157 5.85 -2.65 0.07
C ILE A 157 7.10 -3.25 0.70
N LEU A 158 7.84 -4.04 -0.08
CA LEU A 158 9.09 -4.68 0.35
C LEU A 158 10.29 -4.05 -0.35
N ALA A 159 11.42 -4.02 0.34
CA ALA A 159 12.70 -3.56 -0.18
C ALA A 159 13.75 -4.67 -0.02
N ASN A 160 14.66 -4.77 -1.00
CA ASN A 160 15.74 -5.75 -0.93
C ASN A 160 16.77 -5.34 0.13
N ASP A 161 17.33 -6.33 0.80
CA ASP A 161 18.34 -6.18 1.83
C ASP A 161 19.72 -6.57 1.35
N THR A 162 20.71 -5.90 1.92
CA THR A 162 22.12 -6.21 1.72
C THR A 162 22.87 -6.10 3.03
N ASN A 163 23.84 -6.99 3.25
CA ASN A 163 24.77 -6.89 4.37
C ASN A 163 26.17 -7.29 3.92
N THR A 164 27.16 -6.53 4.36
CA THR A 164 28.57 -6.82 4.11
C THR A 164 29.28 -6.85 5.44
N ILE A 165 29.98 -7.95 5.70
CA ILE A 165 30.80 -8.13 6.90
C ILE A 165 32.20 -8.58 6.51
N ASP A 166 33.14 -8.35 7.40
CA ASP A 166 34.45 -9.00 7.32
C ASP A 166 34.33 -10.49 7.65
N GLU A 167 35.23 -11.31 7.10
CA GLU A 167 35.33 -12.73 7.46
C GLU A 167 35.58 -12.93 8.95
N ASP A 168 35.26 -14.14 9.43
CA ASP A 168 35.18 -14.51 10.85
C ASP A 168 34.17 -13.69 11.70
N GLY A 169 33.46 -12.76 11.08
CA GLY A 169 32.32 -12.06 11.64
C GLY A 169 31.02 -12.86 11.52
N ILE A 170 30.06 -12.58 12.41
CA ILE A 170 28.69 -13.09 12.26
C ILE A 170 27.83 -11.99 11.64
N ALA A 171 27.23 -12.26 10.48
CA ALA A 171 26.29 -11.34 9.86
C ALA A 171 24.94 -11.44 10.56
N THR A 172 24.44 -10.31 11.07
CA THR A 172 23.14 -10.22 11.74
C THR A 172 22.35 -9.03 11.21
N GLY A 173 21.04 -9.13 11.21
CA GLY A 173 20.15 -8.06 10.76
C GLY A 173 18.69 -8.46 10.83
N ASN A 174 17.82 -7.63 10.25
CA ASN A 174 16.41 -7.94 10.10
C ASN A 174 15.89 -7.43 8.74
N VAL A 175 15.29 -8.33 7.96
CA VAL A 175 14.82 -8.09 6.58
C VAL A 175 13.49 -7.32 6.50
N LEU A 176 12.81 -7.11 7.63
CA LEU A 176 11.50 -6.46 7.67
C LEU A 176 11.57 -5.00 8.14
N LEU A 177 12.76 -4.47 8.47
CA LEU A 177 12.89 -3.13 9.05
C LEU A 177 12.59 -1.98 8.05
N ASN A 178 12.80 -2.25 6.77
CA ASN A 178 12.56 -1.38 5.62
C ASN A 178 11.27 -1.73 4.87
N ASP A 179 10.55 -2.75 5.33
CA ASP A 179 9.31 -3.23 4.72
C ASP A 179 8.10 -2.65 5.45
N SER A 180 6.98 -2.50 4.72
CA SER A 180 5.75 -1.97 5.30
C SER A 180 4.50 -2.53 4.65
N ASP A 181 3.46 -2.62 5.46
CA ASP A 181 2.11 -3.00 5.07
C ASP A 181 1.14 -2.19 5.95
N ILE A 182 0.06 -1.68 5.37
CA ILE A 182 -0.86 -0.78 6.09
C ILE A 182 -1.90 -1.56 6.90
N ASP A 183 -2.17 -2.81 6.51
CA ASP A 183 -3.27 -3.62 7.04
C ASP A 183 -2.77 -4.66 8.06
N THR A 184 -1.55 -5.16 7.87
CA THR A 184 -0.99 -6.26 8.67
C THR A 184 0.43 -6.00 9.16
N VAL A 185 0.78 -6.65 10.27
CA VAL A 185 2.18 -6.71 10.71
C VAL A 185 2.91 -7.77 9.90
N LEU A 186 3.98 -7.38 9.21
CA LEU A 186 4.77 -8.28 8.39
C LEU A 186 5.55 -9.29 9.24
N THR A 187 5.57 -10.55 8.77
CA THR A 187 6.35 -11.66 9.29
C THR A 187 6.86 -12.51 8.12
N VAL A 188 8.00 -13.18 8.27
CA VAL A 188 8.53 -14.12 7.28
C VAL A 188 7.86 -15.48 7.46
N THR A 189 7.33 -16.05 6.38
CA THR A 189 6.72 -17.40 6.39
C THR A 189 7.68 -18.46 5.90
N SER A 190 8.43 -18.16 4.84
CA SER A 190 9.41 -19.07 4.23
C SER A 190 10.53 -18.29 3.57
N PHE A 191 11.61 -18.98 3.26
CA PHE A 191 12.69 -18.46 2.46
C PHE A 191 13.26 -19.52 1.54
N GLU A 192 13.85 -19.09 0.44
CA GLU A 192 14.51 -19.92 -0.55
C GLU A 192 15.99 -19.56 -0.63
N VAL A 193 16.84 -20.58 -0.62
CA VAL A 193 18.29 -20.44 -0.84
C VAL A 193 18.77 -21.59 -1.71
N GLY A 194 19.51 -21.28 -2.77
CA GLY A 194 20.02 -22.29 -3.71
C GLY A 194 18.93 -23.10 -4.41
N GLY A 195 17.74 -22.52 -4.64
CA GLY A 195 16.60 -23.21 -5.27
C GLY A 195 15.81 -24.15 -4.35
N THR A 196 16.09 -24.16 -3.05
CA THR A 196 15.37 -24.96 -2.06
C THR A 196 14.65 -24.06 -1.07
N SER A 197 13.34 -24.31 -0.84
CA SER A 197 12.52 -23.55 0.10
C SER A 197 12.50 -24.18 1.49
N PHE A 198 12.59 -23.34 2.51
CA PHE A 198 12.62 -23.68 3.93
C PHE A 198 11.60 -22.80 4.69
N PRO A 199 10.96 -23.31 5.76
CA PRO A 199 10.14 -22.48 6.62
C PRO A 199 11.01 -21.55 7.47
N ALA A 200 10.47 -20.39 7.84
CA ALA A 200 11.15 -19.46 8.75
C ALA A 200 11.52 -20.14 10.10
N GLY A 201 12.67 -19.76 10.65
CA GLY A 201 13.27 -20.34 11.86
C GLY A 201 14.11 -21.60 11.60
N THR A 202 14.20 -22.07 10.35
CA THR A 202 15.03 -23.23 9.99
C THR A 202 16.49 -22.84 9.90
N SER A 203 17.37 -23.67 10.48
CA SER A 203 18.81 -23.58 10.27
C SER A 203 19.21 -24.29 8.97
N VAL A 204 19.88 -23.60 8.07
CA VAL A 204 20.33 -24.12 6.77
C VAL A 204 21.85 -24.04 6.69
N THR A 205 22.49 -25.19 6.44
CA THR A 205 23.93 -25.27 6.18
C THR A 205 24.19 -25.02 4.70
N LEU A 206 24.99 -24.01 4.42
CA LEU A 206 25.46 -23.61 3.09
C LEU A 206 26.96 -23.95 2.98
N GLU A 207 27.51 -23.87 1.77
CA GLU A 207 28.95 -24.06 1.55
C GLU A 207 29.81 -23.10 2.37
N GLY A 208 29.35 -21.84 2.51
CA GLY A 208 30.07 -20.80 3.23
C GLY A 208 29.77 -20.66 4.72
N GLY A 209 28.82 -21.42 5.28
CA GLY A 209 28.42 -21.25 6.68
C GLY A 209 27.01 -21.71 7.01
N VAL A 210 26.46 -21.25 8.14
CA VAL A 210 25.10 -21.59 8.59
C VAL A 210 24.22 -20.34 8.62
N LEU A 211 23.07 -20.41 7.95
CA LEU A 211 22.05 -19.36 7.93
C LEU A 211 20.83 -19.75 8.78
N VAL A 212 20.29 -18.79 9.52
CA VAL A 212 18.97 -18.84 10.14
C VAL A 212 18.23 -17.55 9.80
N LEU A 213 17.01 -17.63 9.28
CA LEU A 213 16.10 -16.50 9.08
C LEU A 213 14.79 -16.79 9.81
N ASN A 214 14.48 -15.99 10.83
CA ASN A 214 13.34 -16.18 11.72
C ASN A 214 12.06 -15.51 11.19
N ALA A 215 10.92 -15.89 11.76
CA ALA A 215 9.62 -15.35 11.36
C ALA A 215 9.46 -13.85 11.68
N ASP A 216 10.22 -13.31 12.64
CA ASP A 216 10.25 -11.88 12.96
C ASP A 216 11.16 -11.06 12.02
N GLY A 217 11.69 -11.69 10.97
CA GLY A 217 12.61 -11.09 10.01
C GLY A 217 14.06 -11.06 10.47
N SER A 218 14.37 -11.39 11.73
CA SER A 218 15.74 -11.44 12.20
C SER A 218 16.51 -12.59 11.55
N TYR A 219 17.75 -12.35 11.15
CA TYR A 219 18.61 -13.38 10.59
C TYR A 219 20.00 -13.37 11.21
N THR A 220 20.62 -14.55 11.13
CA THR A 220 22.03 -14.77 11.48
C THR A 220 22.66 -15.62 10.39
N PHE A 221 23.79 -15.18 9.86
CA PHE A 221 24.68 -16.01 9.04
C PHE A 221 26.03 -16.09 9.74
N THR A 222 26.45 -17.31 10.08
CA THR A 222 27.75 -17.61 10.66
C THR A 222 28.61 -18.26 9.57
N PRO A 223 29.57 -17.53 9.00
CA PRO A 223 30.54 -18.09 8.06
C PRO A 223 31.32 -19.26 8.66
N ASN A 224 31.84 -20.13 7.81
CA ASN A 224 32.90 -21.05 8.22
C ASN A 224 34.19 -20.24 8.52
N GLU A 225 35.07 -20.81 9.34
CA GLU A 225 36.37 -20.20 9.68
C GLU A 225 37.17 -19.88 8.41
N ASN A 226 37.67 -18.64 8.32
CA ASN A 226 38.44 -18.11 7.19
C ASN A 226 37.70 -18.20 5.84
N TRP A 227 36.36 -18.20 5.87
CA TRP A 227 35.55 -18.18 4.65
C TRP A 227 35.17 -16.76 4.27
N ASN A 228 35.51 -16.39 3.05
CA ASN A 228 35.08 -15.16 2.40
C ASN A 228 34.37 -15.47 1.07
N GLY A 229 33.46 -14.58 0.67
CA GLY A 229 32.71 -14.70 -0.58
C GLY A 229 31.27 -14.23 -0.48
N SER A 230 30.51 -14.44 -1.56
CA SER A 230 29.09 -14.09 -1.61
C SER A 230 28.22 -15.29 -1.24
N VAL A 231 27.30 -15.10 -0.31
CA VAL A 231 26.27 -16.09 0.03
C VAL A 231 25.27 -16.18 -1.13
N PRO A 232 24.74 -17.36 -1.49
CA PRO A 232 23.67 -17.47 -2.47
C PRO A 232 22.49 -16.58 -2.07
N VAL A 233 21.95 -15.82 -3.04
CA VAL A 233 20.85 -14.88 -2.80
C VAL A 233 19.69 -15.59 -2.11
N ILE A 234 19.24 -15.02 -0.99
CA ILE A 234 18.12 -15.55 -0.21
C ILE A 234 16.87 -14.80 -0.63
N THR A 235 15.84 -15.51 -1.08
CA THR A 235 14.53 -14.91 -1.38
C THR A 235 13.58 -15.26 -0.24
N TYR A 236 13.04 -14.28 0.48
CA TYR A 236 12.08 -14.52 1.55
C TYR A 236 10.66 -14.20 1.12
N THR A 237 9.68 -14.89 1.72
CA THR A 237 8.24 -14.68 1.51
C THR A 237 7.61 -14.23 2.81
N THR A 238 6.83 -13.16 2.79
CA THR A 238 6.11 -12.67 3.97
C THR A 238 4.77 -13.39 4.17
N ASN A 239 4.04 -13.05 5.24
CA ASN A 239 2.67 -13.52 5.49
C ASN A 239 1.64 -13.02 4.47
N THR A 240 1.95 -11.98 3.70
CA THR A 240 1.11 -11.46 2.62
C THR A 240 1.40 -12.14 1.28
N GLY A 241 2.38 -13.05 1.23
CA GLY A 241 2.81 -13.73 0.00
C GLY A 241 3.73 -12.90 -0.89
N SER A 242 4.04 -11.65 -0.50
CA SER A 242 5.03 -10.82 -1.17
C SER A 242 6.45 -11.35 -0.92
N THR A 243 7.35 -11.10 -1.86
CA THR A 243 8.74 -11.58 -1.80
C THR A 243 9.76 -10.46 -2.01
N ALA A 244 10.91 -10.59 -1.36
CA ALA A 244 12.09 -9.75 -1.55
C ALA A 244 13.37 -10.56 -1.27
N THR A 245 14.53 -9.95 -1.48
CA THR A 245 15.82 -10.65 -1.43
C THR A 245 16.75 -10.10 -0.37
N LEU A 246 17.50 -10.99 0.28
CA LEU A 246 18.65 -10.67 1.12
C LEU A 246 19.94 -11.14 0.44
N THR A 247 20.89 -10.21 0.28
CA THR A 247 22.24 -10.49 -0.23
C THR A 247 23.26 -10.30 0.89
N ILE A 248 24.12 -11.29 1.12
CA ILE A 248 25.19 -11.22 2.14
C ILE A 248 26.54 -11.41 1.44
N GLU A 249 27.46 -10.49 1.71
CA GLU A 249 28.84 -10.53 1.24
C GLU A 249 29.79 -10.59 2.44
N VAL A 250 30.77 -11.50 2.36
CA VAL A 250 31.83 -11.64 3.35
C VAL A 250 33.15 -11.26 2.70
N THR A 251 33.80 -10.20 3.21
CA THR A 251 35.04 -9.66 2.68
C THR A 251 36.26 -10.30 3.36
N PRO A 252 37.31 -10.63 2.60
CA PRO A 252 38.55 -11.17 3.19
C PRO A 252 39.27 -10.12 4.05
N VAL A 253 39.97 -10.59 5.06
CA VAL A 253 40.82 -9.83 5.97
C VAL A 253 42.20 -10.47 5.98
N ASP A 254 43.23 -9.64 5.89
CA ASP A 254 44.63 -10.11 5.90
C ASP A 254 44.96 -10.79 7.24
N ASP A 255 45.35 -12.05 7.18
CA ASP A 255 45.70 -12.89 8.30
C ASP A 255 47.22 -12.95 8.51
N ILE A 256 47.62 -13.25 9.75
CA ILE A 256 49.04 -13.44 10.06
C ILE A 256 49.43 -14.87 9.68
N PRO A 257 50.51 -15.08 8.91
CA PRO A 257 50.97 -16.41 8.57
C PRO A 257 51.40 -17.19 9.82
N GLU A 258 50.95 -18.43 9.92
CA GLU A 258 51.42 -19.40 10.90
C GLU A 258 52.71 -20.07 10.40
N ILE A 259 53.81 -19.86 11.13
CA ILE A 259 55.08 -20.54 10.87
C ILE A 259 55.26 -21.66 11.90
N ALA A 260 55.46 -22.88 11.41
CA ALA A 260 55.70 -24.06 12.22
C ALA A 260 56.86 -24.90 11.65
N GLY A 261 57.14 -26.04 12.27
CA GLY A 261 58.15 -27.00 11.80
C GLY A 261 59.32 -27.14 12.76
N ASP A 262 60.45 -27.58 12.22
CA ASP A 262 61.67 -27.79 12.99
C ASP A 262 62.52 -26.50 12.98
N ASP A 263 62.37 -25.73 14.06
CA ASP A 263 63.03 -24.45 14.29
C ASP A 263 64.19 -24.54 15.30
N LEU A 264 64.54 -25.75 15.76
CA LEU A 264 65.54 -25.99 16.79
C LEU A 264 66.59 -26.99 16.34
N GLY A 265 67.77 -26.46 16.04
CA GLY A 265 68.92 -27.27 15.66
C GLY A 265 69.90 -27.56 16.79
N ALA A 266 70.47 -28.77 16.81
CA ALA A 266 71.57 -29.13 17.70
C ALA A 266 72.59 -30.05 17.03
N VAL A 267 73.87 -29.81 17.31
CA VAL A 267 74.97 -30.71 16.92
C VAL A 267 75.85 -31.00 18.11
N THR A 268 76.40 -32.21 18.15
CA THR A 268 77.37 -32.62 19.19
C THR A 268 78.77 -32.60 18.61
N GLU A 269 79.67 -31.87 19.26
CA GLU A 269 81.08 -31.81 18.87
C GLU A 269 81.78 -33.18 18.96
N ASP A 270 82.88 -33.33 18.23
CA ASP A 270 83.73 -34.54 18.20
C ASP A 270 83.05 -35.84 17.74
N ALA A 271 81.93 -35.76 17.02
CA ALA A 271 81.44 -36.91 16.26
C ALA A 271 82.48 -37.28 15.18
N ASN A 272 82.88 -38.55 15.13
CA ASN A 272 83.93 -39.04 14.23
C ASN A 272 83.56 -38.78 12.76
N ASN A 273 84.06 -37.68 12.18
CA ASN A 273 84.04 -37.30 10.77
C ASN A 273 82.94 -37.98 9.93
N PRO A 274 81.79 -37.31 9.79
CA PRO A 274 81.74 -36.26 8.77
C PRO A 274 81.32 -34.90 9.33
N THR A 275 81.20 -33.91 8.43
CA THR A 275 80.58 -32.60 8.68
C THR A 275 79.32 -32.76 9.54
N LEU A 276 79.27 -32.07 10.68
CA LEU A 276 78.06 -32.01 11.51
C LEU A 276 77.02 -31.18 10.76
N THR A 277 75.91 -31.81 10.38
CA THR A 277 74.78 -31.14 9.75
C THR A 277 73.54 -31.39 10.59
N ASP A 278 72.83 -30.31 10.86
CA ASP A 278 71.49 -30.32 11.41
C ASP A 278 70.55 -29.83 10.31
N THR A 279 69.41 -30.48 10.14
CA THR A 279 68.45 -30.19 9.07
C THR A 279 67.04 -30.26 9.63
N GLY A 280 66.28 -29.21 9.38
CA GLY A 280 64.85 -29.14 9.68
C GLY A 280 64.08 -28.63 8.48
N THR A 281 62.75 -28.74 8.55
CA THR A 281 61.83 -28.13 7.60
C THR A 281 60.90 -27.21 8.35
N LEU A 282 60.80 -25.97 7.89
CA LEU A 282 59.75 -25.05 8.31
C LEU A 282 58.57 -25.12 7.35
N THR A 283 57.37 -24.97 7.88
CA THR A 283 56.12 -24.90 7.13
C THR A 283 55.44 -23.57 7.40
N ILE A 284 54.87 -22.96 6.36
CA ILE A 284 54.00 -21.78 6.50
C ILE A 284 52.60 -22.19 6.08
N ASN A 285 51.62 -21.82 6.89
CA ASN A 285 50.23 -21.81 6.52
C ASN A 285 49.68 -20.40 6.69
N ASP A 286 48.89 -19.95 5.74
CA ASP A 286 48.23 -18.66 5.80
C ASP A 286 46.80 -18.86 5.29
N ALA A 287 45.83 -18.26 5.99
CA ALA A 287 44.42 -18.34 5.61
C ALA A 287 44.18 -17.60 4.28
N ASP A 288 44.96 -16.56 4.00
CA ASP A 288 44.87 -15.80 2.76
C ASP A 288 45.41 -16.56 1.56
N ALA A 289 44.64 -16.47 0.47
CA ALA A 289 44.99 -17.10 -0.80
C ALA A 289 46.34 -16.60 -1.34
N GLY A 290 47.34 -17.50 -1.31
CA GLY A 290 48.65 -17.27 -1.90
C GLY A 290 49.70 -16.66 -0.96
N GLN A 291 49.41 -16.53 0.33
CA GLN A 291 50.35 -15.97 1.31
C GLN A 291 51.18 -17.04 2.05
N SER A 292 50.92 -18.33 1.79
CA SER A 292 51.70 -19.45 2.35
C SER A 292 53.08 -19.64 1.66
N VAL A 293 53.92 -18.61 1.61
CA VAL A 293 55.23 -18.64 0.94
C VAL A 293 56.32 -17.95 1.75
N PHE A 294 57.51 -18.53 1.78
CA PHE A 294 58.72 -17.87 2.29
C PHE A 294 59.18 -16.83 1.26
N GLN A 295 59.25 -15.55 1.65
CA GLN A 295 59.76 -14.46 0.79
C GLN A 295 61.29 -14.35 0.83
#